data_AF-A0A166G195-F1
#
_entry.id   AF-A0A166G195-F1
#
_cell.length_a   1.000
_cell.length_b   1.000
_cell.length_c   1.000
_cell.angle_alpha   90.00
_cell.angle_beta   90.00
_cell.angle_gamma   90.00
#
_symmetry.space_group_name_H-M   'P 1'
#
loop_
_entity.id
_entity.type
_entity.pdbx_description
1 polymer ?
#
loop_
_entity_poly.entity_id
_entity_poly.type
_entity_poly.pdbx_seq_one_letter_code
_entity_poly.pdbx_strand_id
1 'polypeptide(L)'
;MFAPVYQSLQPAMRSQSIWRLGATASSTFARRPTLLRSYATPVEYLPKEADPQLNGYPELPRTSLQTRSPYGWWDIQGRRNYGETLHAEHDQLDMFGPDISKVPPRTAARQLGIASASLLAFAWIVYTFKPESPAVPRQYPYSGLVKELGGLQENKALEESSDEEE
;
A
#
# COMPACT_ATOMS: atom_id res chain seq x y z
N MET A 1 18.92 34.12 62.97
CA MET A 1 18.65 35.27 62.08
C MET A 1 17.54 34.86 61.11
N PHE A 2 16.35 35.39 61.37
CA PHE A 2 15.13 35.55 60.52
C PHE A 2 14.47 34.34 59.83
N ALA A 3 13.27 34.00 60.32
CA ALA A 3 12.11 33.60 59.50
C ALA A 3 11.48 34.86 58.84
N PRO A 4 10.64 34.75 57.79
CA PRO A 4 9.18 34.63 58.01
C PRO A 4 8.41 33.82 56.92
N VAL A 5 7.39 33.05 57.31
CA VAL A 5 5.92 33.32 57.19
C VAL A 5 5.41 33.49 55.76
N TYR A 6 4.55 32.56 55.32
CA TYR A 6 3.30 32.90 54.62
C TYR A 6 2.16 31.99 55.08
N GLN A 7 1.06 32.64 55.41
CA GLN A 7 -0.20 32.12 55.93
C GLN A 7 -1.26 32.25 54.85
N SER A 8 -2.06 31.20 54.61
CA SER A 8 -3.45 31.37 54.17
C SER A 8 -4.31 30.10 54.29
N LEU A 9 -5.42 30.29 55.01
CA LEU A 9 -6.79 29.79 54.77
C LEU A 9 -7.11 28.30 54.99
N GLN A 10 -7.85 28.03 56.08
CA GLN A 10 -8.76 26.87 56.19
C GLN A 10 -10.09 27.19 55.46
N PRO A 11 -10.87 26.16 55.06
CA PRO A 11 -11.96 25.75 55.94
C PRO A 11 -12.16 24.24 56.07
N ALA A 12 -12.68 23.87 57.23
CA ALA A 12 -13.23 22.58 57.55
C ALA A 12 -14.48 22.26 56.71
N MET A 13 -14.58 21.01 56.22
CA MET A 13 -15.77 20.24 55.82
C MET A 13 -15.20 19.07 54.99
N ARG A 14 -15.60 17.80 55.10
CA ARG A 14 -16.86 17.23 55.55
C ARG A 14 -16.59 15.75 55.82
N SER A 15 -17.17 15.25 56.90
CA SER A 15 -17.32 13.82 57.18
C SER A 15 -17.87 13.08 55.94
N GLN A 16 -17.16 12.04 55.51
CA GLN A 16 -17.70 10.95 54.72
C GLN A 16 -17.10 9.65 55.26
N SER A 17 -17.70 9.16 56.35
CA SER A 17 -17.54 7.77 56.78
C SER A 17 -18.17 6.86 55.73
N ILE A 18 -17.34 6.36 54.81
CA ILE A 18 -17.75 5.31 53.87
C ILE A 18 -17.47 3.98 54.55
N TRP A 19 -18.53 3.35 55.04
CA TRP A 19 -18.54 1.96 55.50
C TRP A 19 -18.06 1.06 54.35
N ARG A 20 -16.83 0.58 54.43
CA ARG A 20 -16.36 -0.50 53.56
C ARG A 20 -16.96 -1.81 54.06
N LEU A 21 -18.12 -2.18 53.53
CA LEU A 21 -18.60 -3.54 53.60
C LEU A 21 -17.58 -4.41 52.84
N GLY A 22 -16.90 -5.27 53.58
CA GLY A 22 -15.98 -6.26 53.01
C GLY A 22 -16.78 -7.28 52.20
N ALA A 23 -16.81 -7.10 50.89
CA ALA A 23 -17.17 -8.16 49.97
C ALA A 23 -15.92 -9.02 49.75
N THR A 24 -15.86 -10.18 50.38
CA THR A 24 -14.93 -11.25 49.99
C THR A 24 -15.41 -11.80 48.65
N ALA A 25 -15.03 -11.14 47.55
CA ALA A 25 -15.21 -11.70 46.22
C ALA A 25 -14.20 -12.85 46.06
N SER A 26 -14.64 -14.07 46.32
CA SER A 26 -13.95 -15.28 45.88
C SER A 26 -13.89 -15.27 44.35
N SER A 27 -12.81 -14.72 43.82
CA SER A 27 -12.48 -14.76 42.40
C SER A 27 -12.22 -16.21 42.03
N THR A 28 -13.26 -16.88 41.53
CA THR A 28 -13.06 -18.07 40.70
C THR A 28 -12.47 -17.59 39.39
N PHE A 29 -11.15 -17.39 39.36
CA PHE A 29 -10.42 -17.34 38.09
C PHE A 29 -10.65 -18.70 37.44
N ALA A 30 -11.62 -18.76 36.53
CA ALA A 30 -11.77 -19.87 35.62
C ALA A 30 -10.44 -19.97 34.87
N ARG A 31 -9.63 -20.98 35.21
CA ARG A 31 -8.45 -21.35 34.44
C ARG A 31 -8.95 -21.66 33.03
N ARG A 32 -8.87 -20.68 32.13
CA ARG A 32 -9.02 -20.94 30.70
C ARG A 32 -7.99 -22.01 30.38
N PRO A 33 -8.38 -23.19 29.87
CA PRO A 33 -7.39 -24.14 29.43
C PRO A 33 -6.58 -23.43 28.35
N THR A 34 -5.30 -23.17 28.61
CA THR A 34 -4.35 -22.94 27.55
C THR A 34 -4.35 -24.23 26.75
N LEU A 35 -5.14 -24.27 25.67
CA LEU A 35 -5.00 -25.29 24.64
C LEU A 35 -3.59 -25.08 24.09
N LEU A 36 -2.62 -25.80 24.67
CA LEU A 36 -1.29 -25.89 24.14
C LEU A 36 -1.48 -26.46 22.74
N ARG A 37 -1.18 -25.64 21.74
CA ARG A 37 -1.38 -25.93 20.33
C ARG A 37 -0.39 -27.05 19.96
N SER A 38 -0.71 -28.29 20.31
CA SER A 38 0.19 -29.45 20.25
C SER A 38 0.32 -30.08 18.87
N TYR A 39 -0.29 -29.48 17.84
CA TYR A 39 -0.13 -29.94 16.46
C TYR A 39 1.12 -29.35 15.78
N ALA A 40 1.92 -28.54 16.48
CA ALA A 40 3.23 -28.14 15.98
C ALA A 40 4.12 -29.38 15.90
N THR A 41 4.04 -30.10 14.79
CA THR A 41 5.05 -31.08 14.39
C THR A 41 6.39 -30.38 14.47
N PRO A 42 7.41 -30.94 15.15
CA PRO A 42 8.75 -30.40 15.02
C PRO A 42 9.03 -30.31 13.53
N VAL A 43 9.44 -29.14 13.05
CA VAL A 43 9.88 -29.01 11.66
C VAL A 43 11.10 -29.90 11.55
N GLU A 44 10.88 -31.10 11.01
CA GLU A 44 11.97 -31.98 10.64
C GLU A 44 12.76 -31.19 9.60
N TYR A 45 13.97 -30.78 9.95
CA TYR A 45 14.90 -30.15 9.02
C TYR A 45 15.30 -31.23 8.02
N LEU A 46 14.44 -31.44 7.02
CA LEU A 46 14.78 -32.24 5.87
C LEU A 46 15.98 -31.55 5.21
N PRO A 47 17.10 -32.26 4.98
CA PRO A 47 18.20 -31.70 4.24
C PRO A 47 17.64 -31.26 2.88
N LYS A 48 17.90 -30.00 2.51
CA LYS A 48 17.48 -29.49 1.21
C LYS A 48 18.13 -30.37 0.15
N GLU A 49 17.30 -30.99 -0.70
CA GLU A 49 17.80 -31.77 -1.83
C GLU A 49 18.67 -30.85 -2.69
N ALA A 50 19.89 -31.31 -2.99
CA ALA A 50 20.82 -30.55 -3.80
C ALA A 50 20.22 -30.37 -5.20
N ASP A 51 20.22 -29.13 -5.69
CA ASP A 51 19.71 -28.82 -7.03
C ASP A 51 20.50 -29.61 -8.09
N PRO A 52 19.85 -30.53 -8.85
CA PRO A 52 20.53 -31.33 -9.87
C PRO A 52 21.11 -30.47 -11.00
N GLN A 53 20.59 -29.26 -11.25
CA GLN A 53 21.08 -28.37 -12.29
C GLN A 53 22.45 -27.77 -11.94
N LEU A 54 22.80 -27.72 -10.65
CA LEU A 54 23.96 -27.01 -10.15
C LEU A 54 25.28 -27.78 -10.42
N ASN A 55 25.21 -29.07 -10.76
CA ASN A 55 26.33 -29.94 -11.16
C ASN A 55 27.61 -29.77 -10.31
N GLY A 56 27.46 -29.73 -8.98
CA GLY A 56 28.56 -29.59 -8.03
C GLY A 56 29.03 -28.15 -7.75
N TYR A 57 28.38 -27.13 -8.33
CA TYR A 57 28.56 -25.74 -7.92
C TYR A 57 27.92 -25.50 -6.52
N PRO A 58 28.48 -24.62 -5.66
CA PRO A 58 27.93 -24.41 -4.33
C PRO A 58 26.55 -23.74 -4.37
N GLU A 59 25.62 -24.23 -3.54
CA GLU A 59 24.29 -23.63 -3.41
C GLU A 59 24.33 -22.47 -2.39
N LEU A 60 24.50 -21.24 -2.88
CA LEU A 60 24.47 -20.04 -2.04
C LEU A 60 23.03 -19.58 -1.76
N PRO A 61 22.78 -18.89 -0.64
CA PRO A 61 21.47 -18.27 -0.38
C PRO A 61 21.14 -17.23 -1.45
N ARG A 62 19.89 -17.26 -1.94
CA ARG A 62 19.39 -16.38 -2.99
C ARG A 62 19.05 -14.98 -2.45
N THR A 63 20.10 -14.20 -2.18
CA THR A 63 20.00 -12.83 -1.64
C THR A 63 20.66 -11.85 -2.59
N SER A 64 19.96 -10.77 -2.97
CA SER A 64 20.53 -9.76 -3.86
C SER A 64 21.61 -8.93 -3.16
N LEU A 65 22.64 -8.55 -3.92
CA LEU A 65 23.78 -7.77 -3.47
C LEU A 65 23.39 -6.38 -2.97
N GLN A 66 22.23 -5.87 -3.38
CA GLN A 66 21.68 -4.60 -2.91
C GLN A 66 21.38 -4.59 -1.41
N THR A 67 21.17 -5.76 -0.79
CA THR A 67 20.98 -5.88 0.67
C THR A 67 22.27 -5.70 1.47
N ARG A 68 23.43 -5.88 0.83
CA ARG A 68 24.74 -5.78 1.50
C ARG A 68 25.02 -4.34 1.93
N SER A 69 25.95 -4.18 2.87
CA SER A 69 26.42 -2.84 3.26
C SER A 69 26.93 -2.06 2.04
N PRO A 70 26.73 -0.74 1.96
CA PRO A 70 27.20 0.04 0.81
C PRO A 70 28.73 0.19 0.73
N TYR A 71 29.46 -0.11 1.81
CA TYR A 71 30.91 0.09 1.90
C TYR A 71 31.62 -1.19 2.38
N GLY A 72 32.94 -1.25 2.16
CA GLY A 72 33.81 -2.32 2.66
C GLY A 72 34.12 -3.43 1.65
N TRP A 73 33.98 -3.17 0.35
CA TRP A 73 34.16 -4.14 -0.73
C TRP A 73 35.35 -3.79 -1.61
N TRP A 74 36.00 -4.80 -2.19
CA TRP A 74 37.02 -4.59 -3.21
C TRP A 74 36.43 -3.96 -4.48
N ASP A 75 35.31 -4.50 -4.95
CA ASP A 75 34.46 -3.86 -5.95
C ASP A 75 33.31 -3.13 -5.24
N ILE A 76 33.41 -1.81 -5.20
CA ILE A 76 32.42 -0.93 -4.56
C ILE A 76 31.10 -0.91 -5.35
N GLN A 77 31.16 -0.99 -6.69
CA GLN A 77 29.96 -0.91 -7.53
C GLN A 77 29.14 -2.20 -7.41
N GLY A 78 29.80 -3.36 -7.51
CA GLY A 78 29.17 -4.66 -7.36
C GLY A 78 28.93 -5.11 -5.90
N ARG A 79 29.48 -4.42 -4.91
CA ARG A 79 29.50 -4.83 -3.47
C ARG A 79 30.03 -6.26 -3.27
N ARG A 80 31.19 -6.53 -3.86
CA ARG A 80 31.82 -7.85 -3.92
C ARG A 80 33.31 -7.82 -3.60
N ASN A 81 33.79 -8.96 -3.11
CA ASN A 81 35.23 -9.18 -2.91
C ASN A 81 35.82 -10.04 -4.03
N TYR A 82 37.10 -9.83 -4.31
CA TYR A 82 37.82 -10.64 -5.29
C TYR A 82 37.89 -12.11 -4.82
N GLY A 83 37.60 -13.05 -5.72
CA GLY A 83 37.61 -14.49 -5.42
C GLY A 83 36.39 -15.01 -4.65
N GLU A 84 35.38 -14.17 -4.40
CA GLU A 84 34.11 -14.62 -3.82
C GLU A 84 33.35 -15.55 -4.79
N THR A 85 32.82 -16.66 -4.29
CA THR A 85 31.96 -17.57 -5.06
C THR A 85 30.64 -16.90 -5.41
N LEU A 86 30.28 -16.93 -6.69
CA LEU A 86 29.04 -16.32 -7.17
C LEU A 86 27.83 -17.22 -6.93
N HIS A 87 26.64 -16.62 -6.86
CA HIS A 87 25.42 -17.41 -6.94
C HIS A 87 25.19 -17.86 -8.39
N ALA A 88 24.52 -18.99 -8.61
CA ALA A 88 24.24 -19.50 -9.96
C ALA A 88 23.45 -18.48 -10.80
N GLU A 89 22.46 -17.84 -10.19
CA GLU A 89 21.65 -16.78 -10.80
C GLU A 89 22.18 -15.38 -10.46
N HIS A 90 23.51 -15.19 -10.48
CA HIS A 90 24.13 -13.92 -10.09
C HIS A 90 23.61 -12.72 -10.90
N ASP A 91 23.35 -12.89 -12.20
CA ASP A 91 22.85 -11.81 -13.09
C ASP A 91 21.56 -11.15 -12.54
N GLN A 92 20.65 -11.95 -11.97
CA GLN A 92 19.43 -11.43 -11.37
C GLN A 92 19.65 -10.79 -9.99
N LEU A 93 20.64 -11.29 -9.25
CA LEU A 93 20.93 -10.85 -7.87
C LEU A 93 21.95 -9.72 -7.79
N ASP A 94 22.54 -9.33 -8.92
CA ASP A 94 23.55 -8.30 -9.00
C ASP A 94 22.98 -6.91 -8.66
N MET A 95 23.87 -5.94 -8.44
CA MET A 95 23.51 -4.54 -8.25
C MET A 95 22.71 -3.98 -9.45
N PHE A 96 23.01 -4.46 -10.66
CA PHE A 96 22.35 -4.07 -11.91
C PHE A 96 21.05 -4.86 -12.18
N GLY A 97 20.71 -5.82 -11.32
CA GLY A 97 19.46 -6.56 -11.38
C GLY A 97 18.25 -5.74 -10.90
N PRO A 98 17.05 -6.35 -10.87
CA PRO A 98 15.86 -5.71 -10.32
C PRO A 98 16.06 -5.27 -8.86
N ASP A 99 15.58 -4.07 -8.54
CA ASP A 99 15.76 -3.45 -7.22
C ASP A 99 14.88 -4.12 -6.14
N ILE A 100 15.41 -4.21 -4.92
CA ILE A 100 14.68 -4.78 -3.78
C ILE A 100 13.75 -3.73 -3.18
N SER A 101 12.44 -3.94 -3.36
CA SER A 101 11.44 -3.07 -2.76
C SER A 101 11.36 -3.23 -1.23
N LYS A 102 11.36 -2.11 -0.50
CA LYS A 102 11.10 -2.09 0.96
C LYS A 102 9.66 -2.45 1.32
N VAL A 103 8.73 -2.23 0.39
CA VAL A 103 7.30 -2.48 0.56
C VAL A 103 6.96 -3.85 -0.06
N PRO A 104 6.23 -4.73 0.64
CA PRO A 104 5.88 -6.02 0.07
C PRO A 104 4.99 -5.86 -1.18
N PRO A 105 5.15 -6.72 -2.20
CA PRO A 105 4.49 -6.54 -3.50
C PRO A 105 2.97 -6.53 -3.40
N ARG A 106 2.40 -7.33 -2.48
CA ARG A 106 0.94 -7.37 -2.24
C ARG A 106 0.40 -6.05 -1.71
N THR A 107 1.13 -5.38 -0.82
CA THR A 107 0.69 -4.09 -0.28
C THR A 107 0.86 -2.98 -1.31
N ALA A 108 1.95 -3.00 -2.07
CA ALA A 108 2.18 -2.04 -3.15
C ALA A 108 1.09 -2.16 -4.24
N ALA A 109 0.78 -3.37 -4.70
CA ALA A 109 -0.27 -3.62 -5.69
C ALA A 109 -1.65 -3.20 -5.17
N ARG A 110 -1.96 -3.46 -3.90
CA ARG A 110 -3.21 -3.02 -3.27
C ARG A 110 -3.32 -1.50 -3.23
N GLN A 111 -2.26 -0.81 -2.80
CA GLN A 111 -2.25 0.65 -2.71
C GLN A 111 -2.40 1.30 -4.10
N LEU A 112 -1.67 0.80 -5.09
CA LEU A 112 -1.77 1.26 -6.47
C LEU A 112 -3.18 1.00 -7.03
N GLY A 113 -3.72 -0.19 -6.81
CA GLY A 113 -5.08 -0.54 -7.25
C GLY A 113 -6.14 0.37 -6.63
N ILE A 114 -6.05 0.67 -5.33
CA ILE A 114 -6.98 1.59 -4.66
C ILE A 114 -6.86 3.00 -5.23
N ALA A 115 -5.63 3.50 -5.42
CA ALA A 115 -5.40 4.84 -5.97
C ALA A 115 -5.97 4.96 -7.40
N SER A 116 -5.63 4.03 -8.29
CA SER A 116 -6.15 4.01 -9.65
C SER A 116 -7.66 3.85 -9.68
N ALA A 117 -8.24 2.96 -8.88
CA ALA A 117 -9.68 2.78 -8.80
C ALA A 117 -10.40 4.04 -8.30
N SER A 118 -9.85 4.74 -7.29
CA SER A 118 -10.44 5.98 -6.79
C SER A 118 -10.44 7.09 -7.85
N LEU A 119 -9.37 7.19 -8.63
CA LEU A 119 -9.26 8.20 -9.69
C LEU A 119 -10.26 7.91 -10.81
N LEU A 120 -10.34 6.64 -11.25
CA LEU A 120 -11.28 6.23 -12.28
C LEU A 120 -12.73 6.34 -11.82
N ALA A 121 -13.04 5.95 -10.59
CA ALA A 121 -14.37 6.09 -10.01
C ALA A 121 -14.77 7.57 -9.93
N PHE A 122 -13.86 8.45 -9.51
CA PHE A 122 -14.12 9.88 -9.48
C PHE A 122 -14.36 10.45 -10.88
N ALA A 123 -13.52 10.11 -11.85
CA ALA A 123 -13.69 10.55 -13.24
C ALA A 123 -15.03 10.06 -13.83
N TRP A 124 -15.41 8.81 -13.54
CA TRP A 124 -16.67 8.23 -13.96
C TRP A 124 -17.87 8.97 -13.35
N ILE A 125 -17.84 9.25 -12.04
CA ILE A 125 -18.88 10.04 -11.35
C ILE A 125 -19.01 11.40 -12.03
N VAL A 126 -17.92 12.15 -12.19
CA VAL A 126 -17.95 13.48 -12.84
C VAL A 126 -18.53 13.41 -14.25
N TYR A 127 -18.18 12.38 -15.02
CA TYR A 127 -18.72 12.18 -16.36
C TYR A 127 -20.24 11.91 -16.35
N THR A 128 -20.71 11.05 -15.46
CA THR A 128 -22.14 10.69 -15.37
C THR A 128 -23.03 11.82 -14.84
N PHE A 129 -22.52 12.65 -13.92
CA PHE A 129 -23.27 13.75 -13.32
C PHE A 129 -23.01 15.10 -14.00
N LYS A 130 -22.36 15.10 -15.18
CA LYS A 130 -22.16 16.31 -15.96
C LYS A 130 -23.53 16.87 -16.41
N PRO A 131 -23.87 18.13 -16.09
CA PRO A 131 -25.09 18.73 -16.59
C PRO A 131 -25.05 18.89 -18.10
N GLU A 132 -26.21 18.91 -18.73
CA GLU A 132 -26.34 19.24 -20.14
C GLU A 132 -25.81 20.67 -20.39
N SER A 133 -25.18 20.88 -21.54
CA SER A 133 -24.72 22.20 -21.94
C SER A 133 -25.93 23.13 -22.07
N PRO A 134 -25.95 24.29 -21.40
CA PRO A 134 -27.06 25.25 -21.57
C PRO A 134 -27.06 25.93 -22.94
N ALA A 135 -25.96 25.80 -23.70
CA ALA A 135 -25.86 26.31 -25.06
C ALA A 135 -26.35 25.27 -26.07
N VAL A 136 -27.17 25.74 -27.02
CA VAL A 136 -27.58 24.96 -28.20
C VAL A 136 -26.31 24.52 -28.95
N PRO A 137 -26.22 23.25 -29.35
CA PRO A 137 -25.08 22.77 -30.14
C PRO A 137 -24.99 23.55 -31.46
N ARG A 138 -23.77 23.73 -31.96
CA ARG A 138 -23.54 24.46 -33.20
C ARG A 138 -24.22 23.74 -34.37
N GLN A 139 -25.15 24.43 -35.01
CA GLN A 139 -25.84 23.99 -36.22
C GLN A 139 -25.07 24.45 -37.46
N TYR A 140 -25.27 23.73 -38.56
CA TYR A 140 -24.53 23.95 -39.79
C TYR A 140 -25.43 23.87 -41.04
N PRO A 141 -25.25 24.79 -42.01
CA PRO A 141 -26.05 24.82 -43.24
C PRO A 141 -25.66 23.69 -44.22
N TYR A 142 -26.37 23.61 -45.34
CA TYR A 142 -26.09 22.65 -46.43
C TYR A 142 -26.12 21.18 -45.98
N SER A 143 -27.21 20.79 -45.33
CA SER A 143 -27.43 19.43 -44.84
C SER A 143 -26.32 18.90 -43.89
N GLY A 144 -25.73 19.79 -43.07
CA GLY A 144 -24.67 19.40 -42.12
C GLY A 144 -23.29 19.24 -42.77
N LEU A 145 -22.96 20.07 -43.77
CA LEU A 145 -21.67 20.08 -44.48
C LEU A 145 -21.27 18.74 -45.11
N VAL A 146 -22.22 17.88 -45.49
CA VAL A 146 -21.92 16.54 -46.05
C VAL A 146 -20.94 16.60 -47.22
N LYS A 147 -21.11 17.56 -48.13
CA LYS A 147 -20.21 17.73 -49.29
C LYS A 147 -18.78 18.09 -48.87
N GLU A 148 -18.64 18.97 -47.88
CA GLU A 148 -17.33 19.45 -47.41
C GLU A 148 -16.63 18.42 -46.50
N LEU A 149 -17.40 17.56 -45.81
CA LEU A 149 -16.91 16.50 -44.93
C LEU A 149 -16.68 15.15 -45.65
N GLY A 150 -16.50 15.19 -46.97
CA GLY A 150 -16.11 14.04 -47.78
C GLY A 150 -17.27 13.26 -48.43
N GLY A 151 -18.47 13.84 -48.50
CA GLY A 151 -19.61 13.32 -49.25
C GLY A 151 -20.26 12.06 -48.66
N LEU A 152 -19.72 11.52 -47.57
CA LEU A 152 -20.28 10.39 -46.84
C LEU A 152 -21.34 10.89 -45.86
N GLN A 153 -22.52 10.27 -45.90
CA GLN A 153 -23.61 10.59 -44.98
C GLN A 153 -23.25 10.33 -43.51
N GLU A 154 -22.28 9.45 -43.24
CA GLU A 154 -21.81 9.12 -41.89
C GLU A 154 -21.07 10.28 -41.21
N ASN A 155 -20.44 11.17 -41.97
CA ASN A 155 -19.66 12.30 -41.43
C ASN A 155 -20.50 13.57 -41.26
N LYS A 156 -21.81 13.47 -41.41
CA LYS A 156 -22.73 14.61 -41.37
C LYS A 156 -22.67 15.33 -40.01
N ALA A 157 -22.47 16.64 -40.05
CA ALA A 157 -22.58 17.51 -38.88
C ALA A 157 -24.06 17.80 -38.56
N LEU A 158 -24.32 18.37 -37.38
CA LEU A 158 -25.68 18.76 -36.97
C LEU A 158 -26.27 19.80 -37.95
N GLU A 159 -27.44 19.51 -38.52
CA GLU A 159 -28.17 20.39 -39.44
C GLU A 159 -28.88 21.54 -38.71
N GLU A 160 -28.99 22.68 -39.40
CA GLU A 160 -29.84 23.79 -38.97
C GLU A 160 -31.31 23.49 -39.22
N SER A 161 -32.17 23.72 -38.22
CA SER A 161 -33.62 23.53 -38.36
C SER A 161 -34.19 24.65 -39.24
N SER A 162 -34.75 24.30 -40.40
CA SER A 162 -35.32 25.23 -41.39
C SER A 162 -36.57 25.98 -40.94
N ASP A 163 -37.02 25.79 -39.70
CA ASP A 163 -38.26 26.35 -39.15
C ASP A 163 -38.12 27.82 -38.68
N GLU A 164 -36.91 28.39 -38.70
CA GLU A 164 -36.66 29.79 -38.28
C GLU A 164 -36.64 30.80 -39.46
N GLU A 165 -36.82 30.33 -40.70
CA GLU A 165 -36.76 31.17 -41.92
C GLU A 165 -38.15 31.56 -42.52
N GLU A 166 -39.27 31.31 -41.84
CA GLU A 166 -40.62 31.78 -42.24
C GLU A 166 -41.07 33.10 -41.59
#